data_AF-A0A5E4PYW1-F1
#
_entry.id   AF-A0A5E4PYW1-F1
#
_cell.length_a   1.000
_cell.length_b   1.000
_cell.length_c   1.000
_cell.angle_alpha   90.00
_cell.angle_beta   90.00
_cell.angle_gamma   90.00
#
_symmetry.space_group_name_H-M   'P 1'
#
loop_
_entity.id
_entity.type
_entity.pdbx_description
1 polymer ?
#
loop_
_entity_poly.entity_id
_entity_poly.type
_entity_poly.pdbx_seq_one_letter_code
_entity_poly.pdbx_strand_id
1 'polypeptide(L)'
;MIQTEPWTGGTDEEYETQHFGFGCQRFKIALRKMVEEKISGGVMEMVTALHSALNLNDTDKQTLTNSCNKLIHLYCERTRPSLDIIDNELEKLLKIPHNILLPEDEVQFDQVMDEEFEKLKEEVSNLQQIVQRGAMMESLLTAEEEELASVEKLYELSRKDMEVIDLLQKNLSNTDNLLKILQSNTQFITALVPSTNKNNDIP
;
A
#
# COMPACT_ATOMS: atom_id res chain seq x y z
N MET A 1 36.52 37.94 8.41
CA MET A 1 35.51 36.86 8.38
C MET A 1 36.07 35.74 7.54
N ILE A 2 35.86 34.48 7.92
CA ILE A 2 36.40 33.35 7.17
C ILE A 2 35.57 33.22 5.88
N GLN A 3 36.22 33.38 4.72
CA GLN A 3 35.53 33.22 3.44
C GLN A 3 35.07 31.76 3.30
N THR A 4 33.77 31.59 3.07
CA THR A 4 33.15 30.30 2.76
C THR A 4 32.64 30.34 1.33
N GLU A 5 32.83 29.26 0.58
CA GLU A 5 32.19 29.11 -0.72
C GLU A 5 30.67 29.01 -0.54
N PRO A 6 29.87 29.64 -1.42
CA PRO A 6 28.42 29.53 -1.37
C PRO A 6 27.99 28.09 -1.66
N TRP A 7 26.99 27.62 -0.93
CA TRP A 7 26.39 26.31 -1.16
C TRP A 7 25.82 26.22 -2.58
N THR A 8 26.28 25.24 -3.37
CA THR A 8 25.96 25.13 -4.81
C THR A 8 24.78 24.21 -5.11
N GLY A 9 24.11 23.66 -4.09
CA GLY A 9 22.87 22.90 -4.31
C GLY A 9 23.05 21.42 -4.65
N GLY A 10 24.25 20.85 -4.50
CA GLY A 10 24.39 19.45 -4.07
C GLY A 10 24.11 18.34 -5.09
N THR A 11 24.22 18.55 -6.40
CA THR A 11 24.21 17.40 -7.34
C THR A 11 25.44 16.51 -7.21
N ASP A 12 26.57 17.07 -6.77
CA ASP A 12 27.85 16.35 -6.73
C ASP A 12 28.04 15.50 -5.46
N GLU A 13 27.21 15.70 -4.43
CA GLU A 13 27.29 15.03 -3.11
C GLU A 13 25.94 14.38 -2.72
N GLU A 14 25.06 14.13 -3.70
CA GLU A 14 23.71 13.61 -3.44
C GLU A 14 23.76 12.24 -2.73
N TYR A 15 24.67 11.37 -3.19
CA TYR A 15 24.83 10.02 -2.66
C TYR A 15 25.34 10.02 -1.22
N GLU A 16 26.35 10.84 -0.93
CA GLU A 16 26.85 11.08 0.42
C GLU A 16 25.78 11.71 1.31
N THR A 17 25.00 12.64 0.77
CA THR A 17 23.93 13.32 1.51
C THR A 17 22.80 12.36 1.88
N GLN A 18 22.46 11.40 1.02
CA GLN A 18 21.49 10.35 1.32
C GLN A 18 21.97 9.52 2.52
N HIS A 19 23.24 9.10 2.52
CA HIS A 19 23.77 8.27 3.60
C HIS A 19 23.93 9.00 4.94
N PHE A 20 24.52 10.20 4.92
CA PHE A 20 24.86 10.93 6.15
C PHE A 20 23.74 11.88 6.63
N GLY A 21 22.75 12.18 5.78
CA GLY A 21 21.69 13.15 6.05
C GLY A 21 22.15 14.62 5.96
N PHE A 22 23.42 14.86 5.60
CA PHE A 22 23.97 16.19 5.36
C PHE A 22 25.08 16.12 4.31
N GLY A 23 25.21 17.19 3.50
CA GLY A 23 26.30 17.31 2.53
C GLY A 23 27.61 17.76 3.17
N CYS A 24 28.73 17.31 2.60
CA CYS A 24 30.07 17.65 3.03
C CYS A 24 30.31 19.17 2.92
N GLN A 25 29.83 19.82 1.84
CA GLN A 25 29.92 21.27 1.69
C GLN A 25 29.22 22.03 2.83
N ARG A 26 28.03 21.59 3.25
CA ARG A 26 27.30 22.21 4.37
C ARG A 26 28.04 22.02 5.68
N PHE A 27 28.67 20.88 5.87
CA PHE A 27 29.50 20.60 7.04
C PHE A 27 30.74 21.50 7.10
N LYS A 28 31.46 21.67 5.97
CA LYS A 28 32.61 22.60 5.84
C LYS A 28 32.22 24.04 6.21
N ILE A 29 31.08 24.53 5.71
CA ILE A 29 30.56 25.88 6.03
C ILE A 29 30.25 26.01 7.52
N ALA A 30 29.57 25.01 8.11
CA ALA A 30 29.22 25.01 9.52
C ALA A 30 30.47 25.00 10.42
N LEU A 31 31.49 24.22 10.05
CA LEU A 31 32.76 24.16 10.77
C LEU A 31 33.48 25.52 10.74
N ARG A 32 33.57 26.16 9.57
CA ARG A 32 34.21 27.49 9.42
C ARG A 32 33.50 28.54 10.26
N LYS A 33 32.15 28.54 10.25
CA LYS A 33 31.35 29.44 11.09
C LYS A 33 31.56 29.19 12.58
N MET A 34 31.58 27.93 13.01
CA MET A 34 31.83 27.57 14.41
C MET A 34 33.20 28.04 14.89
N VAL A 35 34.23 27.90 14.06
CA VAL A 35 35.58 28.38 14.38
C VAL A 35 35.63 29.90 14.48
N GLU A 36 34.98 30.62 13.57
CA GLU A 36 34.86 32.08 13.63
C GLU A 36 34.13 32.56 14.89
N GLU A 37 33.04 31.88 15.28
CA GLU A 37 32.29 32.16 16.51
C GLU A 37 33.15 31.88 17.75
N LYS A 38 33.95 30.82 17.76
CA LYS A 38 34.86 30.52 18.88
C LYS A 38 35.99 31.53 19.02
N ILE A 39 36.60 31.96 17.92
CA ILE A 39 37.63 33.01 17.93
C ILE A 39 37.04 34.33 18.44
N SER A 40 35.89 34.72 17.90
CA SER A 40 35.23 35.99 18.26
C SER A 40 34.74 35.97 19.71
N GLY A 41 34.15 34.86 20.16
CA GLY A 41 33.71 34.68 21.53
C GLY A 41 34.86 34.75 22.53
N GLY A 42 35.95 34.03 22.28
CA GLY A 42 37.13 34.07 23.16
C GLY A 42 37.78 35.45 23.27
N VAL A 43 37.84 36.20 22.16
CA VAL A 43 38.36 37.58 22.19
C VAL A 43 37.40 38.52 22.92
N MET A 44 36.08 38.36 22.77
CA MET A 44 35.10 39.16 23.49
C MET A 44 35.08 38.88 25.00
N GLU A 45 35.27 37.63 25.41
CA GLU A 45 35.44 37.26 26.82
C GLU A 45 36.69 37.92 27.41
N MET A 46 37.81 37.91 26.66
CA MET A 46 39.03 38.61 27.05
C MET A 46 38.81 40.13 27.21
N VAL A 47 38.10 40.76 26.27
CA VAL A 47 37.74 42.19 26.34
C VAL A 47 36.90 42.48 27.58
N THR A 48 35.90 41.64 27.85
CA THR A 48 35.00 41.80 29.00
C THR A 48 35.76 41.65 30.32
N ALA A 49 36.69 40.70 30.40
CA ALA A 49 37.56 40.51 31.56
C ALA A 49 38.53 41.68 31.76
N LEU A 50 39.09 42.25 30.69
CA LEU A 50 39.96 43.42 30.78
C LEU A 50 39.19 44.69 31.21
N HIS A 51 37.96 44.86 30.74
CA HIS A 51 37.10 45.97 31.18
C HIS A 51 36.69 45.87 32.65
N SER A 52 36.51 44.66 33.19
CA SER A 52 36.16 44.47 34.60
C SER A 52 37.36 44.55 35.54
N ALA A 53 38.56 44.18 35.06
CA ALA A 53 39.78 44.20 35.86
C ALA A 53 40.51 45.56 35.86
N LEU A 54 40.37 46.35 34.79
CA LEU A 54 41.06 47.64 34.64
C LEU A 54 40.07 48.81 34.59
N ASN A 55 40.34 49.85 35.38
CA ASN A 55 39.65 51.15 35.27
C ASN A 55 40.17 51.90 34.04
N LEU A 56 39.61 51.59 32.87
CA LEU A 56 39.98 52.18 31.59
C LEU A 56 39.20 53.48 31.30
N ASN A 57 39.88 54.49 30.76
CA ASN A 57 39.25 55.69 30.24
C ASN A 57 38.53 55.40 28.91
N ASP A 58 37.56 56.22 28.51
CA ASP A 58 36.75 55.94 27.31
C ASP A 58 37.57 55.86 26.01
N THR A 59 38.68 56.60 25.92
CA THR A 59 39.64 56.53 24.81
C THR A 59 40.40 55.20 24.77
N ASP A 60 40.73 54.66 25.94
CA ASP A 60 41.42 53.36 26.07
C ASP A 60 40.45 52.21 25.75
N LYS A 61 39.18 52.33 26.16
CA LYS A 61 38.13 51.37 25.79
C LYS A 61 37.99 51.27 24.28
N GLN A 62 37.91 52.41 23.59
CA GLN A 62 37.77 52.43 22.13
C GLN A 62 39.01 51.86 21.42
N THR A 63 40.20 52.14 21.96
CA THR A 63 41.47 51.59 21.44
C THR A 63 41.56 50.07 21.65
N LEU A 64 41.07 49.57 22.80
CA LEU A 64 41.00 48.15 23.10
C LEU A 64 40.06 47.42 22.15
N THR A 65 38.84 47.94 21.92
CA THR A 65 37.89 47.37 20.95
C THR A 65 38.47 47.30 19.54
N ASN A 66 39.12 48.38 19.09
CA ASN A 66 39.77 48.42 17.77
C ASN A 66 40.91 47.39 17.66
N SER A 67 41.70 47.23 18.72
CA SER A 67 42.79 46.25 18.77
C SER A 67 42.27 44.81 18.78
N CYS A 68 41.14 44.56 19.45
CA CYS A 68 40.50 43.26 19.49
C CYS A 68 39.86 42.88 18.15
N ASN A 69 39.25 43.84 17.45
CA ASN A 69 38.77 43.61 16.08
C ASN A 69 39.92 43.24 15.12
N LYS A 70 41.07 43.91 15.25
CA LYS A 70 42.29 43.55 14.50
C LYS A 70 42.79 42.14 14.87
N LEU A 71 42.72 41.78 16.14
CA LEU A 71 43.13 40.47 16.63
C LEU A 71 42.23 39.36 16.06
N ILE A 72 40.91 39.54 16.09
CA ILE A 72 39.94 38.60 15.49
C ILE A 72 40.24 38.42 14.00
N HIS A 73 40.45 39.52 13.27
CA HIS A 73 40.78 39.46 11.85
C HIS A 73 42.07 38.67 11.60
N LEU A 74 43.11 38.90 12.40
CA LEU A 74 44.40 38.22 12.25
C LEU A 74 44.30 36.71 12.54
N TYR A 75 43.54 36.32 13.58
CA TYR A 75 43.30 34.91 13.87
C TYR A 75 42.47 34.23 12.77
N CYS A 76 41.40 34.86 12.28
CA CYS A 76 40.59 34.30 11.20
C CYS A 76 41.41 34.11 9.91
N GLU A 77 42.23 35.10 9.53
CA GLU A 77 43.12 34.99 8.37
C GLU A 77 44.14 33.86 8.54
N ARG A 78 44.75 33.75 9.73
CA ARG A 78 45.81 32.77 9.96
C ARG A 78 45.30 31.35 10.13
N THR A 79 44.03 31.17 10.48
CA THR A 79 43.37 29.86 10.64
C THR A 79 42.95 29.27 9.29
N ARG A 80 42.81 30.10 8.25
CA ARG A 80 42.40 29.71 6.90
C ARG A 80 43.18 28.52 6.31
N PRO A 81 44.52 28.54 6.21
CA PRO A 81 45.27 27.42 5.61
C PRO A 81 45.07 26.10 6.36
N SER A 82 44.90 26.16 7.68
CA SER A 82 44.63 24.96 8.49
C SER A 82 43.23 24.41 8.22
N LEU A 83 42.24 25.29 8.03
CA LEU A 83 40.88 24.88 7.66
C LEU A 83 40.82 24.28 6.26
N ASP A 84 41.62 24.79 5.31
CA ASP A 84 41.70 24.23 3.96
C ASP A 84 42.25 22.78 3.99
N ILE A 85 43.21 22.49 4.87
CA ILE A 85 43.71 21.12 5.09
C ILE A 85 42.61 20.22 5.69
N ILE A 86 41.88 20.73 6.68
CA ILE A 86 40.80 19.99 7.33
C ILE A 86 39.68 19.69 6.31
N ASP A 87 39.34 20.65 5.46
CA ASP A 87 38.32 20.47 4.43
C ASP A 87 38.69 19.36 3.44
N ASN A 88 39.97 19.25 3.07
CA ASN A 88 40.45 18.17 2.21
C ASN A 88 40.35 16.79 2.87
N GLU A 89 40.64 16.70 4.16
CA GLU A 89 40.51 15.43 4.90
C GLU A 89 39.04 15.06 5.15
N LEU A 90 38.18 16.05 5.42
CA LEU A 90 36.73 15.84 5.51
C LEU A 90 36.15 15.31 4.21
N GLU A 91 36.62 15.81 3.07
CA GLU A 91 36.19 15.31 1.77
C GLU A 91 36.59 13.86 1.56
N LYS A 92 37.80 13.44 1.97
CA LYS A 92 38.21 12.03 1.89
C LYS A 92 37.41 11.13 2.81
N LEU A 93 37.04 11.62 4.00
CA LEU A 93 36.31 10.84 5.00
C LEU A 93 34.84 10.67 4.66
N LEU A 94 34.21 11.71 4.13
CA LEU A 94 32.77 11.73 3.84
C LEU A 94 32.44 11.28 2.42
N LYS A 95 33.42 11.18 1.53
CA LYS A 95 33.20 10.68 0.17
C LYS A 95 32.94 9.19 0.15
N ILE A 96 31.85 8.79 -0.48
CA ILE A 96 31.56 7.38 -0.72
C ILE A 96 32.28 6.99 -2.02
N PRO A 97 33.15 5.97 -2.01
CA PRO A 97 33.80 5.50 -3.23
C PRO A 97 32.75 5.03 -4.25
N HIS A 98 32.92 5.40 -5.53
CA HIS A 98 32.00 5.00 -6.61
C HIS A 98 31.84 3.48 -6.79
N ASN A 99 32.74 2.69 -6.21
CA ASN A 99 32.71 1.23 -6.27
C ASN A 99 31.88 0.61 -5.13
N ILE A 100 31.37 1.43 -4.20
CA ILE A 100 30.60 0.99 -3.05
C ILE A 100 29.15 1.40 -3.26
N LEU A 101 28.28 0.41 -3.27
CA LEU A 101 26.84 0.59 -3.23
C LEU A 101 26.41 0.63 -1.76
N LEU A 102 25.54 1.58 -1.42
CA LEU A 102 24.94 1.66 -0.09
C LEU A 102 23.99 0.47 0.14
N PRO A 103 23.84 0.02 1.39
CA PRO A 103 22.90 -1.07 1.72
C PRO A 103 21.45 -0.76 1.31
N GLU A 104 21.07 0.52 1.30
CA GLU A 104 19.75 0.97 0.87
C GLU A 104 19.48 0.69 -0.61
N ASP A 105 20.53 0.61 -1.42
CA ASP A 105 20.47 0.42 -2.85
C ASP A 105 20.79 -1.02 -3.26
N GLU A 106 20.86 -2.00 -2.34
CA GLU A 106 21.15 -3.40 -2.67
C GLU A 106 20.22 -3.96 -3.77
N VAL A 107 18.98 -3.48 -3.84
CA VAL A 107 18.00 -3.86 -4.87
C VAL A 107 18.40 -3.36 -6.27
N GLN A 108 19.22 -2.31 -6.36
CA GLN A 108 19.81 -1.85 -7.61
C GLN A 108 20.97 -2.73 -8.09
N PHE A 109 21.42 -3.71 -7.30
CA PHE A 109 22.44 -4.67 -7.74
C PHE A 109 21.94 -5.51 -8.92
N ASP A 110 20.68 -5.95 -8.83
CA ASP A 110 19.95 -6.63 -9.90
C ASP A 110 19.05 -5.60 -10.58
N GLN A 111 19.63 -4.74 -11.42
CA GLN A 111 18.85 -3.75 -12.18
C GLN A 111 17.84 -4.46 -13.07
N VAL A 112 16.56 -4.36 -12.70
CA VAL A 112 15.46 -4.78 -13.56
C VAL A 112 15.35 -3.78 -14.69
N MET A 113 15.52 -4.24 -15.93
CA MET A 113 15.40 -3.37 -17.09
C MET A 113 13.95 -2.90 -17.24
N ASP A 114 13.73 -1.68 -17.73
CA ASP A 114 12.39 -1.12 -17.94
C ASP A 114 11.50 -2.05 -18.80
N GLU A 115 12.09 -2.74 -19.77
CA GLU A 115 11.41 -3.73 -20.62
C GLU A 115 10.93 -4.96 -19.83
N GLU A 116 11.69 -5.41 -18.85
CA GLU A 116 11.34 -6.53 -17.98
C GLU A 116 10.26 -6.11 -16.98
N PHE A 117 10.32 -4.88 -16.48
CA PHE A 117 9.31 -4.32 -15.61
C PHE A 117 7.94 -4.19 -16.32
N GLU A 118 7.91 -3.67 -17.55
CA GLU A 118 6.66 -3.56 -18.31
C GLU A 118 6.11 -4.93 -18.71
N LYS A 119 6.97 -5.92 -19.05
CA LYS A 119 6.53 -7.31 -19.25
C LYS A 119 5.89 -7.90 -17.99
N LEU A 120 6.51 -7.70 -16.82
CA LEU A 120 5.98 -8.19 -15.56
C LEU A 120 4.62 -7.55 -15.24
N LYS A 121 4.46 -6.26 -15.52
CA LYS A 121 3.21 -5.53 -15.32
C LYS A 121 2.10 -6.03 -16.26
N GLU A 122 2.43 -6.33 -17.51
CA GLU A 122 1.49 -6.96 -18.45
C GLU A 122 1.08 -8.36 -17.96
N GLU A 123 2.03 -9.17 -17.50
CA GLU A 123 1.77 -10.49 -16.93
C GLU A 123 0.84 -10.42 -15.71
N VAL A 124 1.10 -9.49 -14.78
CA VAL A 124 0.24 -9.25 -13.61
C VAL A 124 -1.18 -8.87 -14.04
N SER A 125 -1.33 -8.00 -15.05
CA SER A 125 -2.65 -7.61 -15.56
C SER A 125 -3.39 -8.79 -16.18
N ASN A 126 -2.70 -9.61 -16.97
CA ASN A 126 -3.27 -10.81 -17.58
C ASN A 126 -3.70 -11.83 -16.50
N LEU A 127 -2.88 -12.06 -15.48
CA LEU A 127 -3.20 -12.95 -14.37
C LEU A 127 -4.42 -12.46 -13.59
N GLN A 128 -4.51 -11.15 -13.30
CA GLN A 128 -5.70 -10.58 -12.65
C GLN A 128 -6.97 -10.82 -13.48
N GLN A 129 -6.90 -10.66 -14.80
CA GLN A 129 -8.04 -10.92 -15.68
C GLN A 129 -8.44 -12.40 -15.69
N ILE A 130 -7.45 -13.31 -15.70
CA ILE A 130 -7.70 -14.76 -15.62
C ILE A 130 -8.37 -15.12 -14.29
N VAL A 131 -7.89 -14.58 -13.17
CA VAL A 131 -8.47 -14.81 -11.85
C VAL A 131 -9.92 -14.30 -11.80
N GLN A 132 -10.19 -13.11 -12.34
CA GLN A 132 -11.54 -12.56 -12.38
C GLN A 132 -12.50 -13.42 -13.21
N ARG A 133 -12.04 -13.92 -14.38
CA ARG A 133 -12.82 -14.85 -15.21
C ARG A 133 -13.04 -16.18 -14.51
N GLY A 134 -12.03 -16.69 -13.80
CA GLY A 134 -12.12 -17.91 -12.99
C GLY A 134 -13.18 -17.79 -11.90
N ALA A 135 -13.18 -16.69 -11.15
CA ALA A 135 -14.18 -16.42 -10.12
C ALA A 135 -15.61 -16.31 -10.71
N MET A 136 -15.75 -15.68 -11.87
CA MET A 136 -17.05 -15.63 -12.56
C MET A 136 -17.52 -17.02 -13.01
N MET A 137 -16.61 -17.82 -13.57
CA MET A 137 -16.92 -19.19 -14.00
C MET A 137 -17.31 -20.07 -12.80
N GLU A 138 -16.57 -19.98 -11.69
CA GLU A 138 -16.89 -20.68 -10.44
C GLU A 138 -18.30 -20.32 -9.96
N SER A 139 -18.66 -19.04 -9.95
CA SER A 139 -20.01 -18.60 -9.58
C SER A 139 -21.09 -19.17 -10.50
N LEU A 140 -20.84 -19.30 -11.80
CA LEU A 140 -21.80 -19.86 -12.75
C LEU A 140 -21.96 -21.38 -12.54
N LEU A 141 -20.85 -22.09 -12.34
CA LEU A 141 -20.87 -23.53 -12.08
C LEU A 141 -21.60 -23.86 -10.78
N THR A 142 -21.39 -23.08 -9.72
CA THR A 142 -22.13 -23.24 -8.46
C THR A 142 -23.63 -23.03 -8.66
N ALA A 143 -24.02 -22.05 -9.46
CA ALA A 143 -25.43 -21.82 -9.79
C ALA A 143 -26.04 -22.97 -10.61
N GLU A 144 -25.29 -23.53 -11.57
CA GLU A 144 -25.72 -24.71 -12.34
C GLU A 144 -25.86 -25.95 -11.45
N GLU A 145 -24.93 -26.17 -10.52
CA GLU A 145 -24.99 -27.29 -9.57
C GLU A 145 -26.24 -27.20 -8.66
N GLU A 146 -26.59 -25.99 -8.20
CA GLU A 146 -27.83 -25.76 -7.44
C GLU A 146 -29.10 -26.02 -8.27
N GLU A 147 -29.09 -25.65 -9.56
CA GLU A 147 -30.21 -25.93 -10.48
C GLU A 147 -30.35 -27.43 -10.74
N LEU A 148 -29.25 -28.13 -11.04
CA LEU A 148 -29.24 -29.57 -11.24
C LEU A 148 -29.73 -30.33 -10.00
N ALA A 149 -29.27 -29.92 -8.81
CA ALA A 149 -29.75 -30.48 -7.55
C ALA A 149 -31.25 -30.27 -7.33
N SER A 150 -31.81 -29.19 -7.87
CA SER A 150 -33.25 -28.90 -7.81
C SER A 150 -34.04 -29.79 -8.79
N VAL A 151 -33.53 -30.00 -10.01
CA VAL A 151 -34.11 -30.91 -11.00
C VAL A 151 -34.08 -32.36 -10.50
N GLU A 152 -32.99 -32.80 -9.87
CA GLU A 152 -32.88 -34.15 -9.32
C GLU A 152 -33.91 -34.41 -8.22
N LYS A 153 -34.16 -33.42 -7.34
CA LYS A 153 -35.25 -33.51 -6.35
C LYS A 153 -36.63 -33.66 -7.00
N LEU A 154 -36.89 -32.93 -8.08
CA LEU A 154 -38.15 -33.03 -8.82
C LEU A 154 -38.30 -34.39 -9.50
N TYR A 155 -37.22 -34.93 -10.06
CA TYR A 155 -37.21 -36.25 -10.67
C TYR A 155 -37.48 -37.35 -9.64
N GLU A 156 -36.84 -37.29 -8.46
CA GLU A 156 -37.11 -38.23 -7.36
C GLU A 156 -38.55 -38.14 -6.84
N LEU A 157 -39.13 -36.93 -6.81
CA LEU A 157 -40.55 -36.75 -6.48
C LEU A 157 -41.45 -37.39 -7.55
N SER A 158 -41.20 -37.11 -8.82
CA SER A 158 -41.97 -37.70 -9.93
C SER A 158 -41.85 -39.22 -9.98
N ARG A 159 -40.69 -39.78 -9.64
CA ARG A 159 -40.50 -41.23 -9.54
C ARG A 159 -41.41 -41.81 -8.46
N LYS A 160 -41.43 -41.21 -7.27
CA LYS A 160 -42.31 -41.65 -6.16
C LYS A 160 -43.78 -41.54 -6.55
N ASP A 161 -44.18 -40.45 -7.20
CA ASP A 161 -45.56 -40.27 -7.67
C ASP A 161 -45.92 -41.36 -8.69
N MET A 162 -45.01 -41.72 -9.58
CA MET A 162 -45.22 -42.79 -10.56
C MET A 162 -45.32 -44.17 -9.90
N GLU A 163 -44.50 -44.46 -8.88
CA GLU A 163 -44.62 -45.68 -8.07
C GLU A 163 -45.99 -45.78 -7.37
N VAL A 164 -46.53 -44.65 -6.88
CA VAL A 164 -47.88 -44.60 -6.29
C VAL A 164 -48.95 -44.88 -7.34
N ILE A 165 -48.82 -44.29 -8.54
CA ILE A 165 -49.75 -44.56 -9.66
C ILE A 165 -49.70 -46.03 -10.08
N ASP A 166 -48.51 -46.63 -10.17
CA ASP A 166 -48.34 -48.04 -10.51
C ASP A 166 -48.98 -48.96 -9.44
N LEU A 167 -48.84 -48.63 -8.16
CA LEU A 167 -49.50 -49.33 -7.06
C LEU A 167 -51.03 -49.19 -7.13
N LEU A 168 -51.55 -47.99 -7.43
CA LEU A 168 -52.97 -47.76 -7.64
C LEU A 168 -53.48 -48.58 -8.82
N GLN A 169 -52.79 -48.57 -9.96
CA GLN A 169 -53.15 -49.35 -11.15
C GLN A 169 -53.13 -50.85 -10.86
N LYS A 170 -52.12 -51.36 -10.18
CA LYS A 170 -52.03 -52.78 -9.78
C LYS A 170 -53.16 -53.18 -8.82
N ASN A 171 -53.52 -52.32 -7.87
CA ASN A 171 -54.68 -52.53 -7.01
C ASN A 171 -56.00 -52.46 -7.79
N LEU A 172 -56.08 -51.58 -8.80
CA LEU A 172 -57.24 -51.45 -9.69
C LEU A 172 -57.44 -52.71 -10.54
N SER A 173 -56.36 -53.26 -11.11
CA SER A 173 -56.38 -54.52 -11.87
C SER A 173 -56.70 -55.73 -10.99
N ASN A 174 -56.21 -55.78 -9.74
CA ASN A 174 -56.62 -56.78 -8.76
C ASN A 174 -58.09 -56.65 -8.34
N THR A 175 -58.67 -55.46 -8.51
CA THR A 175 -60.06 -55.15 -8.22
C THR A 175 -60.91 -55.05 -9.49
N ASP A 176 -60.48 -55.55 -10.65
CA ASP A 176 -61.28 -55.51 -11.90
C ASP A 176 -62.67 -56.13 -11.73
N ASN A 177 -62.80 -57.12 -10.84
CA ASN A 177 -64.11 -57.64 -10.43
C ASN A 177 -64.92 -56.64 -9.57
N LEU A 178 -64.28 -55.94 -8.63
CA LEU A 178 -64.90 -54.89 -7.80
C LEU A 178 -65.21 -53.62 -8.59
N LEU A 179 -64.43 -53.29 -9.62
CA LEU A 179 -64.63 -52.13 -10.49
C LEU A 179 -65.79 -52.37 -11.46
N LYS A 180 -65.91 -53.59 -12.00
CA LYS A 180 -67.13 -54.04 -12.69
C LYS A 180 -68.34 -54.01 -11.77
N ILE A 181 -68.21 -54.47 -10.52
CA ILE A 181 -69.30 -54.40 -9.52
C ILE A 181 -69.66 -52.95 -9.18
N LEU A 182 -68.68 -52.05 -9.03
CA LEU A 182 -68.90 -50.62 -8.78
C LEU A 182 -69.50 -49.92 -9.99
N GLN A 183 -69.09 -50.26 -11.22
CA GLN A 183 -69.72 -49.78 -12.45
C GLN A 183 -71.15 -50.28 -12.61
N SER A 184 -71.41 -51.56 -12.31
CA SER A 184 -72.76 -52.12 -12.33
C SER A 184 -73.63 -51.50 -11.24
N ASN A 185 -73.11 -51.27 -10.03
CA ASN A 185 -73.83 -50.64 -8.93
C ASN A 185 -74.05 -49.14 -9.16
N THR A 186 -73.09 -48.42 -9.76
CA THR A 186 -73.29 -47.02 -10.14
C THR A 186 -74.28 -46.92 -11.29
N GLN A 187 -74.20 -47.74 -12.33
CA GLN A 187 -75.24 -47.79 -13.38
C GLN A 187 -76.61 -48.17 -12.82
N PHE A 188 -76.67 -49.09 -11.86
CA PHE A 188 -77.90 -49.45 -11.16
C PHE A 188 -78.45 -48.29 -10.34
N ILE A 189 -77.63 -47.61 -9.54
CA ILE A 189 -78.04 -46.42 -8.78
C ILE A 189 -78.45 -45.29 -9.72
N THR A 190 -77.75 -45.08 -10.82
CA THR A 190 -78.08 -44.04 -11.82
C THR A 190 -79.40 -44.36 -12.55
N ALA A 191 -79.72 -45.64 -12.71
CA ALA A 191 -81.02 -46.09 -13.22
C ALA A 191 -82.12 -46.07 -12.14
N LEU A 192 -81.76 -46.14 -10.85
CA LEU A 192 -82.67 -46.05 -9.71
C LEU A 192 -82.91 -44.62 -9.21
N VAL A 193 -82.08 -43.66 -9.58
CA VAL A 193 -82.40 -42.23 -9.47
C VAL A 193 -83.50 -41.99 -10.49
N PRO A 194 -84.77 -41.87 -10.09
CA PRO A 194 -85.84 -41.66 -11.03
C PRO A 194 -85.61 -40.28 -11.65
N SER A 195 -86.11 -40.10 -12.86
CA SER A 195 -86.52 -38.81 -13.38
C SER A 195 -87.55 -38.17 -12.45
N THR A 196 -87.20 -37.80 -11.22
CA THR A 196 -87.94 -36.83 -10.39
C THR A 196 -87.51 -35.43 -10.82
N ASN A 197 -87.76 -35.13 -12.10
CA ASN A 197 -88.20 -33.81 -12.50
C ASN A 197 -88.74 -33.89 -13.93
N LYS A 198 -90.00 -33.49 -14.10
CA LYS A 198 -90.88 -33.51 -15.30
C LYS A 198 -91.76 -34.78 -15.35
N ASN A 199 -93.05 -34.77 -14.99
CA ASN A 199 -94.04 -33.70 -14.97
C ASN A 199 -95.09 -33.97 -13.87
N ASN A 200 -95.39 -32.98 -13.05
CA ASN A 200 -96.77 -32.78 -12.60
C ASN A 200 -97.43 -31.84 -13.60
N ASP A 201 -98.56 -32.29 -14.09
CA ASP A 201 -99.38 -31.76 -15.16
C ASP A 201 -100.17 -30.49 -14.79
N ILE A 202 -100.26 -29.57 -15.78
CA ILE A 202 -101.46 -28.85 -16.28
C ILE A 202 -102.03 -27.69 -15.42
N PRO A 203 -102.52 -26.56 -16.01
CA PRO A 203 -102.97 -26.36 -17.40
C PRO A 203 -102.12 -25.45 -18.30
#